data_AF-A0A3C1DV20-F1
#
_entry.id   AF-A0A3C1DV20-F1
#
_cell.length_a   1.000
_cell.length_b   1.000
_cell.length_c   1.000
_cell.angle_alpha   90.00
_cell.angle_beta   90.00
_cell.angle_gamma   90.00
#
_symmetry.space_group_name_H-M   'P 1'
#
loop_
_entity.id
_entity.type
_entity.pdbx_description
1 polymer ?
#
loop_
_entity_poly.entity_id
_entity_poly.type
_entity_poly.pdbx_seq_one_letter_code
_entity_poly.pdbx_strand_id
1 'polypeptide(L)'
;RGDVLWTLVLAIMAGFQLWRGAWVDGIVFGLLVIVLIVDNQTNGRIRLLKRPLTAPRWVILTITAALGVFLVVAPRHGWADLLGMVAVGITVLLLAWVPDPPGPKRPARAMRSSVLLWSGLSVGLCLWEAIAYILSTRSVAAVQEYPTVSILLDPFVESPIGRIIVVTLWLLGGLGLMRVWNRP
;
A
#
# COMPACT_ATOMS: atom_id res chain seq x y z
N ARG A 1 17.67 -13.80 4.95
CA ARG A 1 16.78 -13.73 3.78
C ARG A 1 15.66 -12.77 4.13
N GLY A 2 15.72 -11.52 3.62
CA GLY A 2 14.80 -10.45 4.04
C GLY A 2 13.35 -10.69 3.59
N ASP A 3 13.18 -11.48 2.54
CA ASP A 3 11.95 -12.02 1.98
C ASP A 3 11.09 -12.75 3.02
N VAL A 4 11.67 -13.57 3.90
CA VAL A 4 10.92 -14.33 4.92
C VAL A 4 10.26 -13.40 5.95
N LEU A 5 10.96 -12.34 6.36
CA LEU A 5 10.42 -11.36 7.31
C LEU A 5 9.25 -10.59 6.69
N TRP A 6 9.34 -10.22 5.41
CA TRP A 6 8.26 -9.57 4.68
C TRP A 6 7.04 -10.46 4.52
N THR A 7 7.23 -11.74 4.16
CA THR A 7 6.14 -12.71 4.07
C THR A 7 5.43 -12.86 5.42
N LEU A 8 6.19 -12.91 6.52
CA LEU A 8 5.63 -13.01 7.87
C LEU A 8 4.82 -11.77 8.26
N VAL A 9 5.33 -10.56 7.99
CA VAL A 9 4.60 -9.30 8.24
C VAL A 9 3.29 -9.27 7.45
N LEU A 10 3.31 -9.63 6.16
CA LEU A 10 2.11 -9.66 5.32
C LEU A 10 1.12 -10.74 5.77
N ALA A 11 1.60 -11.89 6.25
CA ALA A 11 0.75 -12.94 6.79
C ALA A 11 0.05 -12.50 8.08
N ILE A 12 0.76 -11.81 8.99
CA ILE A 12 0.16 -11.22 10.19
C ILE A 12 -0.90 -10.18 9.80
N MET A 13 -0.61 -9.32 8.84
CA MET A 13 -1.57 -8.32 8.33
C MET A 13 -2.82 -8.96 7.72
N ALA A 14 -2.66 -9.98 6.88
CA ALA A 14 -3.76 -10.71 6.27
C ALA A 14 -4.66 -11.34 7.35
N GLY A 15 -4.07 -12.01 8.35
CA GLY A 15 -4.80 -12.60 9.46
C GLY A 15 -5.57 -11.56 10.27
N PHE A 16 -4.92 -10.43 10.59
CA PHE A 16 -5.56 -9.34 11.34
C PHE A 16 -6.75 -8.73 10.57
N GLN A 17 -6.63 -8.52 9.27
CA GLN A 17 -7.70 -7.92 8.47
C GLN A 17 -8.89 -8.86 8.26
N LEU A 18 -8.63 -10.16 8.08
CA LEU A 18 -9.69 -11.17 8.06
C LEU A 18 -10.43 -11.22 9.40
N TRP A 19 -9.71 -11.15 10.51
CA TRP A 19 -10.32 -11.09 11.85
C TRP A 19 -11.11 -9.81 12.08
N ARG A 20 -10.64 -8.67 11.56
CA ARG A 20 -11.32 -7.37 11.59
C ARG A 20 -12.58 -7.31 10.71
N GLY A 21 -12.84 -8.32 9.88
CA GLY A 21 -13.97 -8.33 8.93
C GLY A 21 -13.75 -7.53 7.65
N ALA A 22 -12.51 -7.08 7.40
CA ALA A 22 -12.10 -6.45 6.15
C ALA A 22 -11.71 -7.53 5.13
N TRP A 23 -12.70 -8.28 4.65
CA TRP A 23 -12.51 -9.48 3.82
C TRP A 23 -11.72 -9.22 2.54
N VAL A 24 -12.01 -8.10 1.85
CA VAL A 24 -11.35 -7.73 0.59
C VAL A 24 -9.86 -7.55 0.80
N ASP A 25 -9.49 -6.72 1.77
CA ASP A 25 -8.09 -6.44 2.05
C ASP A 25 -7.37 -7.71 2.52
N GLY A 26 -7.99 -8.48 3.42
CA GLY A 26 -7.46 -9.77 3.90
C GLY A 26 -7.17 -10.76 2.76
N ILE A 27 -8.06 -10.86 1.76
CA ILE A 27 -7.85 -11.69 0.57
C ILE A 27 -6.68 -11.17 -0.26
N VAL A 28 -6.59 -9.85 -0.47
CA VAL A 28 -5.49 -9.23 -1.25
C VAL A 28 -4.14 -9.51 -0.59
N PHE A 29 -4.01 -9.28 0.72
CA PHE A 29 -2.77 -9.60 1.43
C PHE A 29 -2.49 -11.10 1.47
N GLY A 30 -3.52 -11.94 1.63
CA GLY A 30 -3.38 -13.40 1.57
C GLY A 30 -2.84 -13.88 0.21
N LEU A 31 -3.38 -13.35 -0.89
CA LEU A 31 -2.88 -13.63 -2.24
C LEU A 31 -1.42 -13.19 -2.41
N LEU A 32 -1.06 -12.00 -1.93
CA LEU A 32 0.33 -11.52 -1.98
C LEU A 32 1.28 -12.44 -1.19
N VAL A 33 0.87 -12.92 -0.02
CA VAL A 33 1.63 -13.90 0.77
C VAL A 33 1.84 -15.19 -0.03
N ILE A 34 0.79 -15.70 -0.67
CA ILE A 34 0.89 -16.90 -1.52
C ILE A 34 1.88 -16.64 -2.67
N VAL A 35 1.75 -15.54 -3.41
CA VAL A 35 2.67 -15.19 -4.51
C VAL A 35 4.12 -15.14 -4.02
N LEU A 36 4.39 -14.53 -2.87
CA LEU A 36 5.74 -14.44 -2.32
C LEU A 36 6.29 -15.79 -1.86
N ILE A 37 5.46 -16.66 -1.27
CA ILE A 37 5.86 -18.02 -0.91
C ILE A 37 6.24 -18.80 -2.17
N VAL A 38 5.40 -18.74 -3.21
CA VAL A 38 5.65 -19.42 -4.47
C VAL A 38 6.90 -18.84 -5.14
N ASP A 39 7.10 -17.52 -5.15
CA ASP A 39 8.30 -16.91 -5.73
C ASP A 39 9.59 -17.31 -5.00
N ASN A 40 9.55 -17.40 -3.66
CA ASN A 40 10.67 -17.88 -2.86
C ASN A 40 10.99 -19.36 -3.14
N GLN A 41 9.96 -20.21 -3.23
CA GLN A 41 10.13 -21.62 -3.59
C GLN A 41 10.61 -21.81 -5.04
N THR A 42 10.21 -20.93 -5.95
CA THR A 42 10.61 -20.96 -7.36
C THR A 42 11.92 -20.20 -7.62
N ASN A 43 12.56 -19.68 -6.56
CA ASN A 43 13.85 -19.00 -6.58
C ASN A 43 13.87 -17.80 -7.57
N GLY A 44 12.78 -17.02 -7.64
CA GLY A 44 12.66 -15.84 -8.50
C GLY A 44 12.40 -16.13 -9.99
N ARG A 45 12.00 -17.36 -10.34
CA ARG A 45 11.70 -17.73 -11.74
C ARG A 45 10.34 -17.22 -12.23
N ILE A 46 9.48 -16.69 -11.36
CA ILE A 46 8.21 -16.08 -11.76
C ILE A 46 8.48 -14.71 -12.37
N ARG A 47 8.86 -14.70 -13.65
CA ARG A 47 8.95 -13.49 -14.46
C ARG A 47 7.59 -13.25 -15.12
N LEU A 48 6.69 -12.58 -14.40
CA LEU A 48 5.37 -12.19 -14.92
C LEU A 48 5.48 -11.44 -16.26
N LEU A 49 6.49 -10.56 -16.41
CA LEU A 49 6.86 -9.92 -17.68
C LEU A 49 8.38 -10.11 -17.94
N LYS A 50 8.75 -10.54 -19.15
CA LYS A 50 10.17 -10.65 -19.58
C LYS A 50 10.79 -9.32 -20.00
N ARG A 51 9.97 -8.31 -20.32
CA ARG A 51 10.38 -6.97 -20.74
C ARG A 51 9.38 -5.96 -20.17
N PRO A 52 9.83 -4.85 -19.58
CA PRO A 52 8.92 -3.80 -19.16
C PRO A 52 8.30 -3.13 -20.40
N LEU A 53 7.04 -2.74 -20.29
CA LEU A 53 6.52 -1.66 -21.12
C LEU A 53 7.21 -0.39 -20.65
N THR A 54 8.28 0.02 -21.33
CA THR A 54 8.90 1.34 -21.15
C THR A 54 7.96 2.39 -21.69
N ALA A 55 6.94 2.74 -20.91
CA ALA A 55 6.05 3.84 -21.21
C ALA A 55 6.78 5.17 -20.96
N PRO A 56 6.67 6.16 -21.86
CA PRO A 56 7.23 7.49 -21.64
C PRO A 56 6.59 8.15 -20.43
N ARG A 57 7.32 9.04 -19.74
CA ARG A 57 6.88 9.70 -18.50
C ARG A 57 5.47 10.31 -18.57
N TRP A 58 5.11 10.89 -19.72
CA TRP A 58 3.80 11.49 -19.95
C TRP A 58 2.66 10.47 -19.95
N VAL A 59 2.90 9.25 -20.48
CA VAL A 59 1.89 8.18 -20.47
C VAL A 59 1.67 7.70 -19.03
N ILE A 60 2.72 7.58 -18.23
CA ILE A 60 2.59 7.21 -16.82
C ILE A 60 1.83 8.30 -16.06
N LEU A 61 2.21 9.57 -16.23
CA LEU A 61 1.55 10.71 -15.57
C LEU A 61 0.09 10.85 -15.98
N THR A 62 -0.24 10.65 -17.26
CA THR A 62 -1.63 10.73 -17.74
C THR A 62 -2.49 9.59 -17.23
N ILE A 63 -1.98 8.35 -17.22
CA ILE A 63 -2.69 7.20 -16.64
C ILE A 63 -2.89 7.41 -15.13
N THR A 64 -1.83 7.82 -14.42
CA THR A 64 -1.91 8.11 -12.98
C THR A 64 -2.88 9.24 -12.67
N ALA A 65 -2.87 10.32 -13.45
CA ALA A 65 -3.80 11.43 -13.27
C ALA A 65 -5.24 11.03 -13.58
N ALA A 66 -5.48 10.27 -14.66
CA ALA A 66 -6.80 9.78 -15.03
C ALA A 66 -7.37 8.85 -13.95
N LEU A 67 -6.55 7.91 -13.43
CA LEU A 67 -6.94 7.04 -12.32
C LEU A 67 -7.15 7.82 -11.02
N GLY A 68 -6.34 8.86 -10.76
CA GLY A 68 -6.53 9.75 -9.61
C GLY A 68 -7.82 10.53 -9.66
N VAL A 69 -8.16 11.12 -10.81
CA VAL A 69 -9.44 11.81 -11.02
C VAL A 69 -10.60 10.83 -10.86
N PHE A 70 -10.49 9.63 -11.45
CA PHE A 70 -11.48 8.58 -11.28
C PHE A 70 -11.69 8.22 -9.79
N LEU A 71 -10.60 8.06 -9.03
CA LEU A 71 -10.65 7.77 -7.60
C LEU A 71 -11.12 8.94 -6.73
N VAL A 72 -11.17 10.18 -7.24
CA VAL A 72 -11.77 11.32 -6.52
C VAL A 72 -13.26 11.42 -6.80
N VAL A 73 -13.69 11.09 -8.01
CA VAL A 73 -15.09 11.21 -8.47
C VAL A 73 -15.92 9.96 -8.14
N ALA A 74 -15.32 8.77 -8.10
CA ALA A 74 -16.03 7.52 -7.85
C ALA A 74 -16.73 7.52 -6.47
N PRO A 75 -17.92 6.94 -6.33
CA PRO A 75 -18.59 6.82 -5.02
C PRO A 75 -17.72 6.03 -4.03
N ARG A 76 -17.41 6.63 -2.88
CA ARG A 76 -16.65 5.99 -1.80
C ARG A 76 -17.46 4.81 -1.25
N HIS A 77 -16.79 3.69 -0.94
CA HIS A 77 -17.42 2.41 -0.54
C HIS A 77 -18.26 1.70 -1.62
N GLY A 78 -18.20 2.18 -2.87
CA GLY A 78 -18.81 1.53 -4.02
C GLY A 78 -17.87 0.54 -4.71
N TRP A 79 -18.45 -0.35 -5.52
CA TRP A 79 -17.69 -1.30 -6.34
C TRP A 79 -16.80 -0.59 -7.38
N ALA A 80 -17.12 0.66 -7.73
CA ALA A 80 -16.30 1.49 -8.61
C ALA A 80 -14.94 1.87 -7.99
N ASP A 81 -14.88 2.10 -6.67
CA ASP A 81 -13.63 2.41 -5.97
C ASP A 81 -12.71 1.18 -5.92
N LEU A 82 -13.29 0.00 -5.66
CA LEU A 82 -12.60 -1.28 -5.76
C LEU A 82 -11.97 -1.49 -7.15
N LEU A 83 -12.75 -1.26 -8.22
CA LEU A 83 -12.27 -1.38 -9.59
C LEU A 83 -11.12 -0.40 -9.88
N GLY A 84 -11.22 0.84 -9.38
CA GLY A 84 -10.15 1.83 -9.49
C GLY A 84 -8.86 1.39 -8.79
N MET A 85 -8.97 0.90 -7.55
CA MET A 85 -7.86 0.33 -6.78
C MET A 85 -7.19 -0.83 -7.51
N VAL A 86 -7.98 -1.79 -8.02
CA VAL A 86 -7.47 -2.93 -8.79
C VAL A 86 -6.77 -2.47 -10.06
N ALA A 87 -7.34 -1.49 -10.79
CA ALA A 87 -6.73 -0.94 -12.00
C ALA A 87 -5.39 -0.25 -11.69
N VAL A 88 -5.29 0.50 -10.59
CA VAL A 88 -4.01 1.08 -10.13
C VAL A 88 -3.02 -0.03 -9.79
N GLY A 89 -3.44 -1.05 -9.04
CA GLY A 89 -2.60 -2.19 -8.68
C GLY A 89 -2.02 -2.90 -9.91
N ILE A 90 -2.86 -3.21 -10.90
CA ILE A 90 -2.43 -3.81 -12.18
C ILE A 90 -1.46 -2.88 -12.91
N THR A 91 -1.77 -1.59 -12.98
CA THR A 91 -0.90 -0.60 -13.64
C THR A 91 0.49 -0.55 -13.00
N VAL A 92 0.55 -0.54 -11.67
CA VAL A 92 1.82 -0.57 -10.92
C VAL A 92 2.56 -1.89 -11.16
N LEU A 93 1.87 -3.03 -11.11
CA LEU A 93 2.48 -4.33 -11.42
C LEU A 93 3.08 -4.34 -12.83
N LEU A 94 2.38 -3.81 -13.83
CA LEU A 94 2.91 -3.78 -15.20
C LEU A 94 4.08 -2.81 -15.39
N LEU A 95 4.08 -1.67 -14.69
CA LEU A 95 5.07 -0.59 -14.89
C LEU A 95 6.28 -0.64 -13.92
N ALA A 96 6.14 -1.28 -12.76
CA ALA A 96 7.12 -1.29 -11.67
C ALA A 96 7.66 -2.67 -11.32
N TRP A 97 7.16 -3.76 -11.91
CA TRP A 97 7.68 -5.11 -11.69
C TRP A 97 9.00 -5.36 -12.42
N VAL A 98 10.05 -4.63 -12.02
CA VAL A 98 11.42 -4.74 -12.51
C VAL A 98 12.37 -4.74 -11.31
N PRO A 99 13.41 -5.60 -11.29
CA PRO A 99 14.47 -5.50 -10.29
C PRO A 99 15.15 -4.13 -10.40
N ASP A 100 15.08 -3.36 -9.32
CA ASP A 100 15.73 -2.06 -9.25
C ASP A 100 17.24 -2.24 -9.47
N PRO A 101 17.87 -1.48 -10.39
CA PRO A 101 19.33 -1.51 -10.51
C PRO A 101 19.93 -1.07 -9.17
N PRO A 102 21.10 -1.63 -8.79
CA PRO A 102 21.72 -1.31 -7.51
C PRO A 102 21.96 0.19 -7.42
N GLY A 103 21.17 0.84 -6.56
CA GLY A 103 21.26 2.28 -6.34
C GLY A 103 22.58 2.67 -5.67
N PRO A 104 22.93 3.97 -5.68
CA PRO A 104 24.12 4.47 -5.01
C PRO A 104 24.08 4.08 -3.53
N LYS A 105 25.20 3.54 -3.02
CA LYS A 105 25.33 3.13 -1.61
C LYS A 105 25.14 4.34 -0.71
N ARG A 106 24.01 4.41 -0.03
CA ARG A 106 23.71 5.43 0.97
C ARG A 106 24.55 5.20 2.24
N PRO A 107 24.93 6.25 2.99
CA PRO A 107 25.73 6.10 4.20
C PRO A 107 25.04 5.19 5.22
N ALA A 108 25.77 4.19 5.73
CA ALA A 108 25.22 3.12 6.57
C ALA A 108 24.56 3.63 7.86
N ARG A 109 25.08 4.73 8.43
CA ARG A 109 24.52 5.34 9.66
C ARG A 109 23.15 5.96 9.41
N ALA A 110 23.00 6.77 8.35
CA ALA A 110 21.72 7.36 7.99
C ALA A 110 20.68 6.29 7.65
N MET A 111 21.08 5.24 6.91
CA MET A 111 20.21 4.11 6.61
C MET A 111 19.71 3.41 7.88
N ARG A 112 20.60 3.11 8.83
CA ARG A 112 20.21 2.45 10.10
C ARG A 112 19.24 3.30 10.92
N SER A 113 19.52 4.61 11.05
CA SER A 113 18.64 5.52 11.77
C SER A 113 17.26 5.62 11.12
N SER A 114 17.20 5.73 9.79
CA SER A 114 15.93 5.72 9.06
C SER A 114 15.18 4.41 9.23
N VAL A 115 15.85 3.26 9.11
CA VAL A 115 15.22 1.95 9.30
C VAL A 115 14.64 1.82 10.71
N LEU A 116 15.38 2.20 11.75
CA LEU A 116 14.88 2.12 13.12
C LEU A 116 13.69 3.05 13.37
N LEU A 117 13.77 4.29 12.87
CA LEU A 117 12.70 5.28 13.05
C LEU A 117 11.44 4.86 12.31
N TRP A 118 11.55 4.47 11.04
CA TRP A 118 10.39 4.07 10.24
C TRP A 118 9.79 2.73 10.69
N SER A 119 10.63 1.76 11.05
CA SER A 119 10.13 0.49 11.61
C SER A 119 9.45 0.70 12.97
N GLY A 120 10.04 1.53 13.85
CA GLY A 120 9.47 1.85 15.16
C GLY A 120 8.12 2.57 15.03
N LEU A 121 8.04 3.57 14.14
CA LEU A 121 6.79 4.27 13.84
C LEU A 121 5.73 3.32 13.25
N SER A 122 6.11 2.45 12.31
CA SER A 122 5.20 1.51 11.68
C SER A 122 4.64 0.50 12.68
N VAL A 123 5.51 -0.10 13.50
CA VAL A 123 5.11 -1.05 14.55
C VAL A 123 4.25 -0.35 15.61
N GLY A 124 4.61 0.87 16.01
CA GLY A 124 3.84 1.68 16.95
C GLY A 124 2.43 1.99 16.44
N LEU A 125 2.31 2.39 15.17
CA LEU A 125 1.01 2.66 14.54
C LEU A 125 0.17 1.37 14.40
N CYS A 126 0.78 0.24 14.04
CA CYS A 126 0.08 -1.04 13.97
C CYS A 126 -0.42 -1.49 15.35
N LEU A 127 0.40 -1.34 16.39
CA LEU A 127 0.01 -1.67 17.77
C LEU A 127 -1.09 -0.73 18.26
N TRP A 128 -0.99 0.57 17.98
CA TRP A 128 -2.02 1.55 18.29
C TRP A 128 -3.35 1.15 17.65
N GLU A 129 -3.36 0.88 16.33
CA GLU A 129 -4.55 0.43 15.60
C GLU A 129 -5.15 -0.85 16.20
N ALA A 130 -4.31 -1.85 16.48
CA ALA A 130 -4.77 -3.13 17.03
C ALA A 130 -5.38 -2.96 18.43
N ILE A 131 -4.74 -2.17 19.30
CA ILE A 131 -5.22 -1.90 20.66
C ILE A 131 -6.51 -1.09 20.63
N ALA A 132 -6.54 0.00 19.85
CA ALA A 132 -7.73 0.84 19.69
C ALA A 132 -8.91 0.02 19.15
N TYR A 133 -8.67 -0.83 18.14
CA TYR A 133 -9.69 -1.72 17.60
C TYR A 133 -10.21 -2.71 18.67
N ILE A 134 -9.33 -3.42 19.38
CA ILE A 134 -9.74 -4.36 20.45
C ILE A 134 -10.56 -3.64 21.53
N LEU A 135 -10.15 -2.44 21.95
CA LEU A 135 -10.88 -1.65 22.94
C LEU A 135 -12.24 -1.19 22.41
N SER A 136 -12.32 -0.74 21.15
CA SER A 136 -13.55 -0.29 20.50
C SER A 136 -14.61 -1.39 20.39
N THR A 137 -14.22 -2.68 20.33
CA THR A 137 -15.16 -3.81 20.28
C THR A 137 -15.88 -4.12 21.59
N ARG A 138 -15.49 -3.50 22.72
CA ARG A 138 -16.07 -3.82 24.03
C ARG A 138 -17.45 -3.18 24.27
N SER A 139 -17.74 -2.04 23.66
CA SER A 139 -19.05 -1.40 23.75
C SER A 139 -19.22 -0.36 22.63
N VAL A 140 -20.47 -0.01 22.31
CA VAL A 140 -20.77 1.03 21.30
C VAL A 140 -20.22 2.40 21.73
N ALA A 141 -20.17 2.68 23.04
CA ALA A 141 -19.56 3.88 23.58
C ALA A 141 -18.02 3.88 23.44
N ALA A 142 -17.38 2.71 23.57
CA ALA A 142 -15.93 2.56 23.46
C ALA A 142 -15.38 2.89 22.06
N VAL A 143 -16.23 2.87 21.02
CA VAL A 143 -15.85 3.32 19.66
C VAL A 143 -15.48 4.80 19.64
N GLN A 144 -16.15 5.62 20.45
CA GLN A 144 -15.89 7.06 20.56
C GLN A 144 -14.75 7.37 21.55
N GLU A 145 -14.57 6.52 22.58
CA GLU A 145 -13.50 6.67 23.57
C GLU A 145 -12.13 6.22 23.04
N TYR A 146 -12.10 5.22 22.15
CA TYR A 146 -10.88 4.65 21.56
C TYR A 146 -10.97 4.58 20.03
N PRO A 147 -11.07 5.73 19.33
CA PRO A 147 -11.22 5.73 17.88
C PRO A 147 -9.91 5.25 17.22
N THR A 148 -10.06 4.35 16.26
CA THR A 148 -8.96 3.97 15.36
C THR A 148 -8.57 5.16 14.48
N VAL A 149 -7.32 5.21 14.02
CA VAL A 149 -6.84 6.18 13.03
C VAL A 149 -7.75 6.18 11.80
N SER A 150 -8.27 5.02 11.37
CA SER A 150 -9.24 4.96 10.27
C SER A 150 -10.52 5.76 10.56
N ILE A 151 -11.09 5.65 11.77
CA ILE A 151 -12.30 6.39 12.14
C ILE A 151 -12.01 7.89 12.22
N LEU A 152 -10.83 8.28 12.69
CA LEU A 152 -10.41 9.68 12.73
C LEU A 152 -10.15 10.26 11.33
N LEU A 153 -9.61 9.45 10.41
CA LEU A 153 -9.33 9.87 9.04
C LEU A 153 -10.58 9.89 8.16
N ASP A 154 -11.60 9.09 8.49
CA ASP A 154 -12.83 8.97 7.72
C ASP A 154 -13.48 10.30 7.35
N PRO A 155 -13.79 11.21 8.29
CA PRO A 155 -14.42 12.50 7.95
C PRO A 155 -13.53 13.38 7.07
N PHE A 156 -12.20 13.25 7.17
CA PHE A 156 -11.28 13.96 6.30
C PHE A 156 -11.31 13.42 4.87
N VAL A 157 -11.36 12.10 4.72
CA VAL A 157 -11.42 11.44 3.40
C VAL A 157 -12.82 11.52 2.78
N GLU A 158 -13.88 11.71 3.58
CA GLU A 158 -15.25 11.95 3.08
C GLU A 158 -15.38 13.35 2.47
N SER A 159 -14.63 14.33 2.99
CA SER A 159 -14.58 15.66 2.40
C SER A 159 -13.97 15.60 0.99
N PRO A 160 -14.61 16.21 -0.04
CA PRO A 160 -14.06 16.26 -1.40
C PRO A 160 -12.63 16.83 -1.42
N ILE A 161 -12.37 17.83 -0.58
CA ILE A 161 -11.06 18.49 -0.49
C ILE A 161 -10.03 17.54 0.14
N GLY A 162 -10.37 16.90 1.25
CA GLY A 162 -9.46 15.97 1.92
C GLY A 162 -9.17 14.74 1.05
N ARG A 163 -10.16 14.25 0.31
CA ARG A 163 -9.99 13.19 -0.70
C ARG A 163 -8.98 13.58 -1.79
N ILE A 164 -9.09 14.78 -2.36
CA ILE A 164 -8.14 15.28 -3.36
C ILE A 164 -6.73 15.29 -2.79
N ILE A 165 -6.55 15.81 -1.57
CA ILE A 165 -5.23 15.90 -0.92
C ILE A 165 -4.64 14.50 -0.70
N VAL A 166 -5.40 13.57 -0.12
CA VAL A 166 -4.92 12.21 0.19
C VAL A 166 -4.58 11.44 -1.09
N VAL A 167 -5.47 11.45 -2.09
CA VAL A 167 -5.23 10.77 -3.36
C VAL A 167 -4.02 11.37 -4.07
N THR A 168 -3.89 12.70 -4.09
CA THR A 168 -2.74 13.37 -4.72
C THR A 168 -1.43 13.01 -4.02
N LEU A 169 -1.38 13.06 -2.69
CA LEU A 169 -0.18 12.67 -1.94
C LEU A 169 0.17 11.20 -2.15
N TRP A 170 -0.83 10.32 -2.18
CA TRP A 170 -0.63 8.90 -2.43
C TRP A 170 -0.05 8.62 -3.82
N LEU A 171 -0.61 9.24 -4.86
CA LEU A 171 -0.12 9.10 -6.22
C LEU A 171 1.28 9.70 -6.39
N LEU A 172 1.55 10.86 -5.79
CA LEU A 172 2.89 11.46 -5.78
C LEU A 172 3.91 10.55 -5.09
N GLY A 173 3.54 9.92 -3.97
CA GLY A 173 4.35 8.90 -3.31
C GLY A 173 4.66 7.71 -4.21
N GLY A 174 3.64 7.20 -4.92
CA GLY A 174 3.80 6.11 -5.89
C GLY A 174 4.72 6.47 -7.06
N LEU A 175 4.53 7.66 -7.65
CA LEU A 175 5.39 8.17 -8.73
C LEU A 175 6.84 8.37 -8.27
N GLY A 176 7.03 8.83 -7.03
CA GLY A 176 8.33 8.94 -6.38
C GLY A 176 9.02 7.58 -6.21
N LEU A 177 8.29 6.57 -5.73
CA LEU A 177 8.78 5.19 -5.58
C LEU A 177 9.17 4.58 -6.93
N MET A 178 8.38 4.81 -7.98
CA MET A 178 8.66 4.36 -9.34
C MET A 178 9.81 5.12 -10.02
N ARG A 179 10.35 6.15 -9.36
CA ARG A 179 11.40 7.06 -9.87
C ARG A 179 11.07 7.55 -11.28
N VAL A 180 9.79 7.88 -11.53
CA VAL A 180 9.34 8.33 -12.87
C VAL A 180 10.15 9.54 -13.33
N TRP A 181 10.61 10.37 -12.38
CA TRP A 181 11.46 11.53 -12.63
C TRP A 181 12.87 11.22 -13.17
N ASN A 182 13.34 9.98 -13.02
CA ASN A 182 14.62 9.51 -13.56
C ASN A 182 14.45 8.78 -14.89
N ARG A 183 13.21 8.62 -15.39
CA ARG A 183 12.93 8.01 -16.70
C ARG A 183 12.94 9.12 -17.78
N PRO A 184 13.48 8.83 -18.99
CA PRO A 184 13.55 9.80 -20.08
C PRO A 184 12.17 10.30 -20.53
#